data_AF-A0A7J3CT03-F1
#
_entry.id   AF-A0A7J3CT03-F1
#
_cell.length_a   1.000
_cell.length_b   1.000
_cell.length_c   1.000
_cell.angle_alpha   90.00
_cell.angle_beta   90.00
_cell.angle_gamma   90.00
#
_symmetry.space_group_name_H-M   'P 1'
#
loop_
_entity.id
_entity.type
_entity.pdbx_description
1 polymer ?
#
loop_
_entity_poly.entity_id
_entity_poly.type
_entity_poly.pdbx_seq_one_letter_code
_entity_poly.pdbx_strand_id
1 'polypeptide(L)' 'MYVCGKCKKEIKSLDDKYIRCPECGHRILFKKRPPTAKEVSTD' A
#
# COMPACT_ATOMS: atom_id res chain seq x y z
N MET A 1 1.42 -5.83 2.60
CA MET A 1 1.74 -4.50 3.16
C MET A 1 1.13 -3.44 2.28
N TYR A 2 0.33 -2.57 2.87
CA TYR A 2 -0.30 -1.46 2.19
C TYR A 2 0.43 -0.15 2.50
N VAL A 3 0.28 0.84 1.63
CA VAL A 3 0.84 2.18 1.78
C VAL A 3 -0.30 3.16 1.64
N CYS A 4 -0.47 4.06 2.60
CA CYS A 4 -1.49 5.10 2.50
C CYS A 4 -1.16 6.08 1.37
N GLY A 5 -2.13 6.41 0.51
CA GLY A 5 -1.92 7.35 -0.59
C GLY A 5 -1.60 8.79 -0.15
N LYS A 6 -2.01 9.18 1.07
CA LYS A 6 -1.79 10.54 1.59
C LYS A 6 -0.55 10.64 2.46
N CYS A 7 -0.50 9.91 3.58
CA CYS A 7 0.62 10.00 4.53
C CYS A 7 1.81 9.12 4.18
N LYS A 8 1.71 8.27 3.14
CA LYS A 8 2.74 7.34 2.68
C LYS A 8 3.25 6.34 3.74
N LYS A 9 2.57 6.25 4.90
CA LYS A 9 2.89 5.29 5.95
C LYS A 9 2.56 3.87 5.52
N GLU A 10 3.40 2.94 5.94
CA GLU A 10 3.20 1.50 5.71
C GLU A 10 2.23 0.93 6.74
N ILE A 11 1.20 0.25 6.25
CA ILE A 11 0.18 -0.42 7.04
C ILE A 11 0.35 -1.92 6.85
N LYS A 12 0.68 -2.63 7.94
CA LYS A 12 0.92 -4.08 7.91
C LYS A 12 -0.38 -4.88 7.94
N SER A 13 -1.36 -4.45 8.73
CA SER A 13 -2.67 -5.06 8.90
C SER A 13 -3.77 -4.02 8.73
N LEU A 14 -4.83 -4.38 8.01
CA LEU A 14 -6.08 -3.64 7.95
C LEU A 14 -7.15 -4.50 8.62
N ASP A 15 -8.05 -3.89 9.36
CA ASP A 15 -9.22 -4.59 9.85
C ASP A 15 -10.20 -4.82 8.68
N ASP A 16 -10.72 -6.03 8.54
CA ASP A 16 -11.65 -6.41 7.44
C ASP A 16 -12.91 -5.54 7.39
N LYS A 17 -13.24 -4.88 8.50
CA LYS A 17 -14.45 -4.06 8.66
C LYS A 17 -14.29 -2.64 8.10
N TYR A 18 -13.08 -2.07 8.07
CA TYR A 18 -12.86 -0.71 7.62
C TYR A 18 -11.50 -0.52 6.94
N ILE A 19 -11.54 -0.21 5.64
CA ILE A 19 -10.35 0.14 4.87
C ILE A 19 -10.04 1.62 5.09
N ARG A 20 -9.34 1.94 6.19
CA ARG A 20 -8.86 3.30 6.50
C ARG A 20 -7.43 3.26 7.00
N CYS A 21 -6.67 4.31 6.69
CA CYS A 21 -5.37 4.52 7.31
C CYS A 21 -5.56 4.89 8.80
N PRO A 22 -4.91 4.20 9.74
CA PRO A 22 -5.04 4.46 11.18
C PRO A 22 -4.51 5.84 11.61
N GLU A 23 -3.70 6.47 10.77
CA GLU A 23 -2.96 7.69 11.11
C GLU A 23 -3.60 8.96 10.56
N CYS A 24 -4.15 8.91 9.34
CA CYS A 24 -4.73 10.08 8.68
C CYS A 24 -6.19 9.90 8.26
N GLY A 25 -6.81 8.76 8.53
CA GLY A 25 -8.21 8.47 8.18
C GLY A 25 -8.47 8.35 6.67
N HIS A 26 -7.45 8.47 5.82
CA HIS A 26 -7.57 8.37 4.37
C HIS A 26 -7.93 6.94 3.95
N ARG A 27 -8.80 6.80 2.94
CA ARG A 27 -9.41 5.52 2.54
C ARG A 27 -8.73 4.86 1.34
N ILE A 28 -7.81 5.55 0.66
CA ILE A 28 -7.10 5.01 -0.49
C ILE A 28 -5.75 4.45 -0.04
N LEU A 29 -5.54 3.18 -0.32
CA LEU A 29 -4.36 2.41 0.07
C LEU A 29 -3.78 1.70 -1.16
N PHE A 30 -2.46 1.74 -1.30
CA PHE A 30 -1.73 1.08 -2.38
C PHE A 30 -1.07 -0.19 -1.86
N LYS A 31 -0.99 -1.24 -2.69
CA LYS A 31 -0.20 -2.43 -2.36
C LYS A 31 1.29 -2.11 -2.54
N LYS A 32 2.12 -2.43 -1.54
CA LYS A 32 3.57 -2.28 -1.65
C LYS A 32 4.09 -3.16 -2.79
N ARG A 33 4.99 -2.60 -3.60
CA ARG A 33 5.62 -3.33 -4.70
C ARG A 33 6.38 -4.53 -4.12
N PRO A 34 6.23 -5.74 -4.70
CA PRO A 34 7.05 -6.88 -4.29
C PRO A 34 8.54 -6.55 -4.51
N PRO A 35 9.45 -7.07 -3.67
CA PRO A 35 10.88 -6.84 -3.81
C PRO A 35 11.48 -7.51 -5.05
N THR A 36 10.75 -8.46 -5.65
CA THR A 36 11.18 -9.15 -6.86
C THR A 36 11.20 -8.20 -8.06
N ALA A 37 12.39 -7.95 -8.60
CA ALA A 37 12.54 -7.27 -9.87
C ALA A 37 11.99 -8.16 -10.99
N LYS A 38 11.12 -7.61 -11.83
CA LYS A 38 10.75 -8.25 -13.09
C LYS A 38 11.75 -7.82 -14.14
N GLU A 39 12.34 -8.77 -14.85
CA GLU A 39 13.11 -8.50 -16.05
C GLU A 39 12.13 -8.13 -17.18
N VAL A 40 12.43 -7.04 -17.88
CA VAL A 40 11.60 -6.52 -18.97
C VAL A 40 12.53 -6.34 -20.17
N SER A 41 12.26 -7.04 -21.27
CA SER A 41 12.99 -6.84 -22.52
C SER A 41 12.60 -5.50 -23.13
N THR A 42 13.58 -4.79 -23.68
CA THR A 42 13.35 -3.54 -24.44
C THR A 42 13.46 -3.91 -25.92
N ASP A 43 12.52 -3.43 -26.75
CA ASP A 43 12.56 -3.58 -28.22
C ASP A 43 13.75 -2.85 -28.86
#